data_AF-A0ABD5H805-F1
#
_entry.id   AF-A0ABD5H805-F1
#
_cell.length_a   1.000
_cell.length_b   1.000
_cell.length_c   1.000
_cell.angle_alpha   90.00
_cell.angle_beta   90.00
_cell.angle_gamma   90.00
#
_symmetry.space_group_name_H-M   'P 1'
#
loop_
_entity.id
_entity.type
_entity.pdbx_description
1 polymer ?
#
loop_
_entity_poly.entity_id
_entity_poly.type
_entity_poly.pdbx_seq_one_letter_code
_entity_poly.pdbx_strand_id
1 'polypeptide(L)'
;MKGIVMWGVVGCLLLVGCDQSSVLVSVNKDVPMNPLTDINARLAFTCKHQIIPETSADTDVLFNYARWLQKNNLINRDKTVDAEIARLYRIAAENGHYKASINLQNGALRGRFSLSSHERLRLSQRLIDAKVAAGYYFIAIYLEHGAAGQAQDPEMALRYYRKAADEGSPQAQAYVGEKLFPAKMAPQVAIQMFHCAAEQGEGTAAKSLGIMLTIDEKYQEAVEAFQLGVEAGDSGSASFLEHGFAGPEPTDRLYYLAQQKDPERARRYEQIGDVLAKYSWAHPTVPEINDIVPLPPAPLPAWDGKLKWLEEREANVPPPKPSTALIAELAKAKQLNPATGRPLPTSPDFDKDSVALLLCRSGEPCPKSGYWQPAWIPHEGVGDNTIRYFREGEIMPTQTVDIIRPRPWPLRDKWLREEKPVHWRLVGEA
;
A
#
# COMPACT_ATOMS: atom_id res chain seq x y z
N MET A 1 79.39 -19.02 -35.25
CA MET A 1 80.48 -18.14 -34.77
C MET A 1 79.88 -17.09 -33.86
N LYS A 2 80.34 -17.05 -32.58
CA LYS A 2 80.35 -15.94 -31.59
C LYS A 2 79.15 -14.97 -31.58
N GLY A 3 78.41 -14.70 -30.50
CA GLY A 3 78.59 -14.84 -29.06
C GLY A 3 77.83 -13.68 -28.38
N ILE A 4 76.99 -14.01 -27.38
CA ILE A 4 76.55 -13.31 -26.14
C ILE A 4 76.92 -11.81 -26.02
N VAL A 5 76.01 -10.86 -25.66
CA VAL A 5 75.66 -10.43 -24.27
C VAL A 5 74.36 -9.57 -24.22
N MET A 6 73.62 -9.83 -23.14
CA MET A 6 72.44 -9.22 -22.47
C MET A 6 72.45 -7.67 -22.34
N TRP A 7 71.33 -6.93 -22.28
CA TRP A 7 70.52 -6.59 -21.08
C TRP A 7 69.20 -5.89 -21.50
N GLY A 8 68.17 -5.96 -20.65
CA GLY A 8 66.77 -5.83 -21.01
C GLY A 8 66.15 -4.43 -21.06
N VAL A 9 64.91 -4.36 -21.53
CA VAL A 9 63.92 -3.32 -21.18
C VAL A 9 62.53 -3.96 -21.13
N VAL A 10 61.87 -3.76 -20.00
CA VAL A 10 60.48 -4.11 -19.68
C VAL A 10 59.54 -3.20 -20.47
N GLY A 11 58.54 -3.77 -21.14
CA GLY A 11 57.47 -3.03 -21.81
C GLY A 11 56.10 -3.64 -21.51
N CYS A 12 55.52 -3.28 -20.36
CA CYS A 12 54.11 -3.51 -20.05
C CYS A 12 53.28 -2.36 -20.63
N LEU A 13 52.44 -2.66 -21.62
CA LEU A 13 51.35 -1.80 -22.05
C LEU A 13 50.19 -1.95 -21.05
N LEU A 14 50.09 -1.02 -20.10
CA LEU A 14 48.90 -0.81 -19.28
C LEU A 14 48.14 0.41 -19.83
N LEU A 15 47.05 0.17 -20.55
CA LEU A 15 45.98 1.16 -20.74
C LEU A 15 45.07 1.08 -19.51
N VAL A 16 45.32 1.95 -18.52
CA VAL A 16 44.42 2.16 -17.40
C VAL A 16 43.34 3.15 -17.85
N GLY A 17 42.16 2.63 -18.17
CA GLY A 17 40.94 3.44 -18.22
C GLY A 17 40.55 3.82 -16.79
N CYS A 18 40.50 5.12 -16.50
CA CYS A 18 39.94 5.63 -15.26
C CYS A 18 38.41 5.67 -15.38
N ASP A 19 37.73 4.66 -14.83
CA ASP A 19 36.31 4.74 -14.50
C ASP A 19 36.17 5.53 -13.19
N GLN A 20 35.86 6.83 -13.29
CA GLN A 20 35.29 7.58 -12.18
C GLN A 20 33.78 7.45 -12.25
N SER A 21 33.27 6.31 -11.79
CA SER A 21 31.89 6.23 -11.32
C SER A 21 31.78 7.04 -10.03
N SER A 22 31.28 8.27 -10.17
CA SER A 22 30.77 9.04 -9.03
C SER A 22 29.65 8.24 -8.36
N VAL A 23 29.99 7.56 -7.26
CA VAL A 23 29.00 6.96 -6.37
C VAL A 23 28.30 8.11 -5.65
N LEU A 24 27.11 8.47 -6.13
CA LEU A 24 26.12 9.19 -5.34
C LEU A 24 25.75 8.27 -4.17
N VAL A 25 26.37 8.50 -3.02
CA VAL A 25 25.96 7.86 -1.76
C VAL A 25 24.61 8.46 -1.36
N SER A 26 23.55 7.86 -1.88
CA SER A 26 22.20 7.96 -1.31
C SER A 26 22.21 7.22 0.02
N VAL A 27 22.46 7.91 1.13
CA VAL A 27 22.15 7.38 2.47
C VAL A 27 20.64 7.49 2.63
N ASN A 28 19.90 6.55 2.04
CA ASN A 28 18.51 6.34 2.44
C ASN A 28 18.53 6.02 3.93
N LYS A 29 17.79 6.80 4.72
CA LYS A 29 17.35 6.33 6.05
C LYS A 29 16.32 5.24 5.80
N ASP A 30 16.81 4.05 5.46
CA ASP A 30 15.97 2.87 5.32
C ASP A 30 15.29 2.61 6.66
N VAL A 31 13.97 2.43 6.64
CA VAL A 31 13.27 1.82 7.78
C VAL A 31 13.83 0.41 7.85
N PRO A 32 14.62 0.04 8.89
CA PRO A 32 15.34 -1.23 8.89
C PRO A 32 14.31 -2.36 8.89
N MET A 33 14.30 -3.11 7.79
CA MET A 33 13.39 -4.23 7.60
C MET A 33 13.92 -5.45 8.34
N ASN A 34 13.05 -6.14 9.07
CA ASN A 34 13.43 -7.40 9.68
C ASN A 34 13.64 -8.45 8.57
N PRO A 35 14.80 -9.11 8.47
CA PRO A 35 15.02 -10.12 7.43
C PRO A 35 14.18 -11.38 7.63
N LEU A 36 13.49 -11.51 8.77
CA LEU A 36 12.61 -12.63 9.13
C LEU A 36 13.32 -13.98 8.98
N THR A 37 14.60 -14.03 9.34
CA THR A 37 15.45 -15.23 9.26
C THR A 37 14.91 -16.41 10.07
N ASP A 38 14.13 -16.10 11.12
CA ASP A 38 13.57 -17.08 12.06
C ASP A 38 12.22 -17.66 11.59
N ILE A 39 11.68 -17.21 10.46
CA ILE A 39 10.47 -17.80 9.88
C ILE A 39 10.79 -19.22 9.42
N ASN A 40 10.36 -20.18 10.23
CA ASN A 40 10.50 -21.60 9.95
C ASN A 40 9.77 -21.96 8.64
N ALA A 41 10.40 -22.78 7.81
CA ALA A 41 9.78 -23.43 6.64
C ALA A 41 8.68 -24.46 7.01
N ARG A 42 8.13 -24.39 8.23
CA ARG A 42 7.09 -25.30 8.70
C ARG A 42 5.82 -25.03 7.90
N LEU A 43 5.35 -26.07 7.22
CA LEU A 43 4.09 -26.06 6.47
C LEU A 43 2.85 -26.05 7.40
N ALA A 44 3.02 -26.31 8.71
CA ALA A 44 1.91 -26.21 9.65
C ALA A 44 1.35 -24.79 9.67
N PHE A 45 0.03 -24.66 9.61
CA PHE A 45 -0.68 -23.40 9.70
C PHE A 45 -1.72 -23.47 10.82
N THR A 46 -1.98 -22.34 11.45
CA THR A 46 -3.05 -22.20 12.43
C THR A 46 -3.78 -20.93 12.05
N CYS A 47 -5.10 -21.06 11.85
CA CYS A 47 -5.91 -19.91 11.46
C CYS A 47 -5.80 -18.82 12.53
N LYS A 48 -5.53 -17.60 12.06
CA LYS A 48 -5.53 -16.39 12.86
C LYS A 48 -6.26 -15.33 12.06
N HIS A 49 -7.18 -14.62 12.70
CA HIS A 49 -7.84 -13.49 12.07
C HIS A 49 -7.03 -12.21 12.31
N GLN A 50 -7.04 -11.31 11.33
CA GLN A 50 -6.35 -10.04 11.44
C GLN A 50 -6.88 -9.24 12.63
N ILE A 51 -5.96 -8.67 13.42
CA ILE A 51 -6.33 -7.75 14.49
C ILE A 51 -6.91 -6.47 13.89
N ILE A 52 -8.10 -6.10 14.37
CA ILE A 52 -8.80 -4.86 14.01
C ILE A 52 -8.67 -3.90 15.21
N PRO A 53 -7.75 -2.92 15.15
CA PRO A 53 -7.59 -1.96 16.23
C PRO A 53 -8.76 -0.98 16.24
N GLU A 54 -9.14 -0.52 17.44
CA GLU A 54 -10.12 0.55 17.59
C GLU A 54 -9.63 1.84 16.93
N THR A 55 -10.54 2.54 16.25
CA THR A 55 -10.29 3.85 15.63
C THR A 55 -11.04 4.93 16.40
N SER A 56 -10.52 6.16 16.36
CA SER A 56 -11.21 7.29 17.00
C SER A 56 -12.34 7.80 16.10
N ALA A 57 -13.43 8.27 16.72
CA ALA A 57 -14.55 8.88 16.00
C ALA A 57 -14.09 10.02 15.07
N ASP A 58 -13.12 10.83 15.53
CA ASP A 58 -12.53 11.92 14.76
C ASP A 58 -11.85 11.43 13.47
N THR A 59 -11.05 10.37 13.57
CA THR A 59 -10.42 9.76 12.40
C THR A 59 -11.43 9.07 11.48
N ASP A 60 -12.52 8.52 12.04
CA ASP A 60 -13.58 7.88 11.26
C ASP A 60 -14.34 8.88 10.40
N VAL A 61 -14.55 10.11 10.88
CA VAL A 61 -15.15 11.19 10.06
C VAL A 61 -14.32 11.44 8.80
N LEU A 62 -12.98 11.56 8.95
CA LEU A 62 -12.08 11.76 7.82
C LEU A 62 -12.10 10.55 6.87
N PHE A 63 -12.02 9.33 7.41
CA PHE A 63 -12.00 8.11 6.62
C PHE A 63 -13.31 7.89 5.84
N ASN A 64 -14.46 8.04 6.50
CA ASN A 64 -15.76 7.82 5.87
C ASN A 64 -16.04 8.86 4.77
N TYR A 65 -15.71 10.13 5.00
CA TYR A 65 -15.82 11.15 3.96
C TYR A 65 -14.88 10.90 2.79
N ALA A 66 -13.63 10.51 3.05
CA ALA A 66 -12.67 10.12 2.01
C ALA A 66 -13.14 8.88 1.21
N ARG A 67 -13.76 7.89 1.87
CA ARG A 67 -14.38 6.72 1.21
C ARG A 67 -15.53 7.14 0.29
N TRP A 68 -16.39 8.05 0.75
CA TRP A 68 -17.49 8.57 -0.05
C TRP A 68 -16.98 9.35 -1.26
N LEU A 69 -16.00 10.25 -1.10
CA LEU A 69 -15.34 10.92 -2.22
C LEU A 69 -14.73 9.91 -3.20
N GLN A 70 -14.01 8.92 -2.69
CA GLN A 70 -13.38 7.89 -3.51
C GLN A 70 -14.41 7.08 -4.32
N LYS A 71 -15.54 6.70 -3.71
CA LYS A 71 -16.66 6.03 -4.39
C LYS A 71 -17.18 6.88 -5.55
N ASN A 72 -17.33 8.19 -5.34
CA ASN A 72 -17.83 9.13 -6.33
C ASN A 72 -16.78 9.53 -7.39
N ASN A 73 -15.49 9.24 -7.16
CA ASN A 73 -14.41 9.53 -8.09
C ASN A 73 -13.84 8.30 -8.83
N LEU A 74 -14.44 7.10 -8.65
CA LEU A 74 -13.91 5.86 -9.24
C LEU A 74 -13.81 5.90 -10.78
N ILE A 75 -14.79 6.54 -11.44
CA ILE A 75 -14.92 6.62 -12.90
C ILE A 75 -14.29 7.93 -13.42
N ASN A 76 -14.66 9.07 -12.83
CA ASN A 76 -14.21 10.39 -13.31
C ASN A 76 -12.70 10.60 -13.15
N ARG A 77 -12.09 10.00 -12.12
CA ARG A 77 -10.64 10.09 -11.83
C ARG A 77 -10.13 11.53 -11.82
N ASP A 78 -10.91 12.42 -11.21
CA ASP A 78 -10.50 13.80 -11.01
C ASP A 78 -9.31 13.82 -10.03
N LYS A 79 -8.16 14.31 -10.51
CA LYS A 79 -6.92 14.37 -9.74
C LYS A 79 -7.03 15.31 -8.53
N THR A 80 -7.88 16.33 -8.60
CA THR A 80 -8.10 17.26 -7.49
C THR A 80 -8.84 16.58 -6.34
N VAL A 81 -9.83 15.74 -6.68
CA VAL A 81 -10.55 14.92 -5.71
C VAL A 81 -9.64 13.82 -5.16
N ASP A 82 -8.81 13.19 -5.99
CA ASP A 82 -7.80 12.22 -5.51
C ASP A 82 -6.79 12.85 -4.54
N ALA A 83 -6.39 14.11 -4.76
CA ALA A 83 -5.54 14.84 -3.82
C ALA A 83 -6.26 15.09 -2.47
N GLU A 84 -7.55 15.43 -2.49
CA GLU A 84 -8.35 15.56 -1.27
C GLU A 84 -8.52 14.22 -0.54
N ILE A 85 -8.81 13.13 -1.26
CA ILE A 85 -8.92 11.78 -0.70
C ILE A 85 -7.59 11.37 -0.05
N ALA A 86 -6.47 11.52 -0.76
CA ALA A 86 -5.15 11.17 -0.25
C ALA A 86 -4.80 11.99 1.00
N ARG A 87 -5.11 13.28 1.02
CA ARG A 87 -4.94 14.16 2.18
C ARG A 87 -5.71 13.66 3.40
N LEU A 88 -6.99 13.35 3.24
CA LEU A 88 -7.85 12.88 4.33
C LEU A 88 -7.40 11.51 4.85
N TYR A 89 -7.12 10.55 3.96
CA TYR A 89 -6.59 9.26 4.37
C TYR A 89 -5.25 9.38 5.07
N ARG A 90 -4.35 10.25 4.58
CA ARG A 90 -3.06 10.48 5.20
C ARG A 90 -3.23 10.99 6.62
N ILE A 91 -3.99 12.06 6.83
CA ILE A 91 -4.22 12.61 8.19
C ILE A 91 -4.85 11.56 9.12
N ALA A 92 -5.83 10.78 8.64
CA ALA A 92 -6.44 9.71 9.44
C ALA A 92 -5.44 8.58 9.76
N ALA A 93 -4.67 8.13 8.77
CA ALA A 93 -3.66 7.08 8.92
C ALA A 93 -2.54 7.50 9.89
N GLU A 94 -2.09 8.75 9.79
CA GLU A 94 -1.10 9.32 10.69
C GLU A 94 -1.60 9.42 12.14
N ASN A 95 -2.92 9.45 12.31
CA ASN A 95 -3.60 9.39 13.61
C ASN A 95 -4.08 7.98 13.99
N GLY A 96 -3.56 6.93 13.33
CA GLY A 96 -3.77 5.54 13.74
C GLY A 96 -4.92 4.81 13.04
N HIS A 97 -5.62 5.45 12.10
CA HIS A 97 -6.70 4.78 11.39
C HIS A 97 -6.17 3.76 10.38
N TYR A 98 -6.24 2.47 10.75
CA TYR A 98 -5.64 1.40 9.96
C TYR A 98 -6.25 1.25 8.55
N LYS A 99 -7.58 1.31 8.39
CA LYS A 99 -8.21 1.25 7.05
C LYS A 99 -7.81 2.42 6.15
N ALA A 100 -7.60 3.61 6.71
CA ALA A 100 -7.12 4.77 5.95
C ALA A 100 -5.69 4.52 5.45
N SER A 101 -4.81 3.96 6.30
CA SER A 101 -3.46 3.55 5.89
C SER A 101 -3.49 2.51 4.77
N ILE A 102 -4.30 1.46 4.93
CA ILE A 102 -4.47 0.41 3.91
C ILE A 102 -4.98 1.01 2.59
N ASN A 103 -6.01 1.87 2.63
CA ASN A 103 -6.59 2.46 1.43
C ASN A 103 -5.64 3.45 0.73
N LEU A 104 -4.87 4.21 1.50
CA LEU A 104 -3.86 5.12 0.97
C LEU A 104 -2.75 4.34 0.24
N GLN A 105 -2.23 3.28 0.85
CA GLN A 105 -1.20 2.44 0.24
C GLN A 105 -1.72 1.67 -0.98
N ASN A 106 -2.93 1.12 -0.90
CA ASN A 106 -3.61 0.47 -2.03
C ASN A 106 -3.89 1.43 -3.19
N GLY A 107 -4.23 2.69 -2.91
CA GLY A 107 -4.36 3.72 -3.94
C GLY A 107 -3.01 4.10 -4.56
N ALA A 108 -1.93 4.10 -3.77
CA ALA A 108 -0.58 4.34 -4.27
C ALA A 108 -0.08 3.22 -5.19
N LEU A 109 -0.32 1.95 -4.82
CA LEU A 109 0.00 0.78 -5.65
C LEU A 109 -0.74 0.81 -7.00
N ARG A 110 -1.97 1.34 -7.03
CA ARG A 110 -2.76 1.53 -8.25
C ARG A 110 -2.43 2.84 -9.00
N GLY A 111 -1.42 3.58 -8.56
CA GLY A 111 -1.02 4.86 -9.17
C GLY A 111 -2.01 6.01 -9.00
N ARG A 112 -3.02 5.88 -8.12
CA ARG A 112 -3.99 6.96 -7.83
C ARG A 112 -3.45 8.00 -6.87
N PHE A 113 -2.64 7.58 -5.90
CA PHE A 113 -2.07 8.47 -4.89
C PHE A 113 -0.54 8.49 -4.99
N SER A 114 0.06 9.66 -4.76
CA SER A 114 1.51 9.82 -4.74
C SER A 114 2.05 9.74 -3.31
N LEU A 115 2.76 8.67 -3.01
CA LEU A 115 3.46 8.40 -1.76
C LEU A 115 4.94 8.19 -2.06
N SER A 116 5.82 8.76 -1.24
CA SER A 116 7.25 8.46 -1.33
C SER A 116 7.54 7.03 -0.84
N SER A 117 8.72 6.52 -1.18
CA SER A 117 9.23 5.25 -0.68
C SER A 117 9.25 5.19 0.85
N HIS A 118 9.77 6.23 1.48
CA HIS A 118 9.81 6.35 2.93
C HIS A 118 8.41 6.36 3.56
N GLU A 119 7.46 7.09 2.96
CA GLU A 119 6.09 7.15 3.44
C GLU A 119 5.41 5.77 3.40
N ARG A 120 5.59 5.00 2.33
CA ARG A 120 5.06 3.64 2.19
C ARG A 120 5.59 2.71 3.28
N LEU A 121 6.91 2.66 3.46
CA LEU A 121 7.53 1.78 4.46
C LEU A 121 7.12 2.18 5.88
N ARG A 122 7.06 3.47 6.18
CA ARG A 122 6.63 3.96 7.51
C ARG A 122 5.17 3.60 7.80
N LEU A 123 4.26 3.76 6.83
CA LEU A 123 2.86 3.36 6.99
C LEU A 123 2.72 1.85 7.22
N SER A 124 3.49 1.02 6.50
CA SER A 124 3.55 -0.43 6.74
C SER A 124 4.09 -0.78 8.13
N GLN A 125 5.17 -0.13 8.57
CA GLN A 125 5.73 -0.36 9.90
C GLN A 125 4.74 0.00 11.00
N ARG A 126 4.01 1.11 10.86
CA ARG A 126 2.97 1.51 11.82
C ARG A 126 1.82 0.50 11.90
N LEU A 127 1.44 -0.11 10.77
CA LEU A 127 0.47 -1.22 10.77
C LEU A 127 1.02 -2.42 11.54
N ILE A 128 2.29 -2.80 11.32
CA ILE A 128 2.96 -3.88 12.05
C ILE A 128 3.03 -3.59 13.56
N ASP A 129 3.37 -2.37 13.95
CA ASP A 129 3.46 -1.95 15.35
C ASP A 129 2.08 -2.03 16.02
N ALA A 130 1.02 -1.64 15.29
CA ALA A 130 -0.38 -1.80 15.68
C ALA A 130 -0.91 -3.24 15.55
N LYS A 131 -0.03 -4.21 15.22
CA LYS A 131 -0.35 -5.65 15.05
C LYS A 131 -1.35 -5.95 13.93
N VAL A 132 -1.52 -5.01 12.99
CA VAL A 132 -2.32 -5.21 11.78
C VAL A 132 -1.48 -5.93 10.73
N ALA A 133 -1.83 -7.18 10.45
CA ALA A 133 -1.08 -8.08 9.57
C ALA A 133 -0.88 -7.53 8.14
N ALA A 134 -1.79 -6.67 7.66
CA ALA A 134 -1.67 -5.98 6.38
C ALA A 134 -0.34 -5.19 6.22
N GLY A 135 0.29 -4.75 7.31
CA GLY A 135 1.61 -4.10 7.24
C GLY A 135 2.70 -5.03 6.66
N TYR A 136 2.74 -6.29 7.12
CA TYR A 136 3.64 -7.31 6.54
C TYR A 136 3.29 -7.61 5.08
N TYR A 137 2.00 -7.65 4.75
CA TYR A 137 1.54 -7.89 3.38
C TYR A 137 1.97 -6.79 2.40
N PHE A 138 1.89 -5.51 2.78
CA PHE A 138 2.37 -4.42 1.93
C PHE A 138 3.88 -4.49 1.69
N ILE A 139 4.65 -4.85 2.71
CA ILE A 139 6.09 -5.06 2.56
C ILE A 139 6.38 -6.20 1.59
N ALA A 140 5.64 -7.31 1.69
CA ALA A 140 5.77 -8.43 0.76
C ALA A 140 5.58 -7.97 -0.69
N ILE A 141 4.54 -7.17 -0.96
CA ILE A 141 4.28 -6.58 -2.29
C ILE A 141 5.44 -5.69 -2.74
N TYR A 142 5.99 -4.87 -1.84
CA TYR A 142 7.11 -3.98 -2.19
C TYR A 142 8.36 -4.76 -2.56
N LEU A 143 8.68 -5.83 -1.84
CA LEU A 143 9.80 -6.72 -2.16
C LEU A 143 9.55 -7.53 -3.45
N GLU A 144 8.34 -8.00 -3.68
CA GLU A 144 8.00 -8.80 -4.88
C GLU A 144 8.17 -8.00 -6.18
N HIS A 145 7.94 -6.68 -6.12
CA HIS A 145 7.99 -5.80 -7.30
C HIS A 145 9.17 -4.82 -7.33
N GLY A 146 10.03 -4.81 -6.31
CA GLY A 146 11.11 -3.81 -6.21
C GLY A 146 10.59 -2.37 -6.09
N ALA A 147 9.62 -2.15 -5.21
CA ALA A 147 8.97 -0.88 -4.99
C ALA A 147 9.33 -0.28 -3.62
N ALA A 148 8.91 0.98 -3.39
CA ALA A 148 9.16 1.70 -2.14
C ALA A 148 10.65 1.76 -1.75
N GLY A 149 11.53 1.91 -2.76
CA GLY A 149 12.98 2.00 -2.56
C GLY A 149 13.68 0.68 -2.26
N GLN A 150 12.94 -0.44 -2.32
CA GLN A 150 13.50 -1.78 -2.12
C GLN A 150 13.89 -2.40 -3.46
N ALA A 151 14.98 -3.17 -3.46
CA ALA A 151 15.28 -4.05 -4.58
C ALA A 151 14.26 -5.18 -4.64
N GLN A 152 14.05 -5.73 -5.83
CA GLN A 152 13.19 -6.90 -5.98
C GLN A 152 13.83 -8.11 -5.27
N ASP A 153 13.12 -8.68 -4.32
CA ASP A 153 13.54 -9.89 -3.57
C ASP A 153 12.32 -10.80 -3.36
N PRO A 154 12.04 -11.72 -4.31
CA PRO A 154 10.89 -12.59 -4.24
C PRO A 154 11.00 -13.63 -3.11
N GLU A 155 12.20 -14.01 -2.67
CA GLU A 155 12.35 -14.95 -1.55
C GLU A 155 11.96 -14.28 -0.23
N MET A 156 12.46 -13.06 -0.01
CA MET A 156 12.09 -12.28 1.17
C MET A 156 10.60 -11.90 1.12
N ALA A 157 10.06 -11.58 -0.05
CA ALA A 157 8.62 -11.35 -0.23
C ALA A 157 7.79 -12.56 0.24
N LEU A 158 8.16 -13.78 -0.13
CA LEU A 158 7.48 -15.01 0.33
C LEU A 158 7.54 -15.17 1.85
N ARG A 159 8.66 -14.84 2.49
CA ARG A 159 8.77 -14.85 3.96
C ARG A 159 7.83 -13.84 4.60
N TYR A 160 7.72 -12.64 4.03
CA TYR A 160 6.78 -11.61 4.48
C TYR A 160 5.32 -11.99 4.23
N TYR A 161 4.98 -12.61 3.10
CA TYR A 161 3.65 -13.16 2.86
C TYR A 161 3.31 -14.24 3.88
N ARG A 162 4.23 -15.17 4.17
CA ARG A 162 4.05 -16.17 5.21
C ARG A 162 3.84 -15.52 6.58
N LYS A 163 4.66 -14.53 6.94
CA LYS A 163 4.49 -13.77 8.18
C LYS A 163 3.13 -13.09 8.27
N ALA A 164 2.71 -12.43 7.20
CA ALA A 164 1.41 -11.76 7.13
C ALA A 164 0.27 -12.78 7.30
N ALA A 165 0.36 -13.95 6.67
CA ALA A 165 -0.63 -15.01 6.79
C ALA A 165 -0.73 -15.57 8.23
N ASP A 166 0.42 -15.81 8.86
CA ASP A 166 0.52 -16.30 10.24
C ASP A 166 0.06 -15.23 11.26
N GLU A 167 0.17 -13.95 10.92
CA GLU A 167 -0.36 -12.82 11.72
C GLU A 167 -1.83 -12.49 11.40
N GLY A 168 -2.42 -13.14 10.40
CA GLY A 168 -3.85 -13.14 10.13
C GLY A 168 -4.32 -12.32 8.93
N SER A 169 -3.42 -11.83 8.07
CA SER A 169 -3.82 -11.10 6.86
C SER A 169 -4.59 -12.03 5.91
N PRO A 170 -5.87 -11.74 5.60
CA PRO A 170 -6.66 -12.61 4.74
C PRO A 170 -6.12 -12.66 3.31
N GLN A 171 -5.60 -11.54 2.78
CA GLN A 171 -4.96 -11.52 1.46
C GLN A 171 -3.68 -12.35 1.44
N ALA A 172 -2.91 -12.35 2.52
CA ALA A 172 -1.70 -13.16 2.60
C ALA A 172 -2.01 -14.64 2.78
N GLN A 173 -3.04 -14.99 3.56
CA GLN A 173 -3.53 -16.35 3.68
C GLN A 173 -3.99 -16.90 2.33
N ALA A 174 -4.76 -16.12 1.57
CA ALA A 174 -5.14 -16.45 0.20
C ALA A 174 -3.91 -16.63 -0.70
N TYR A 175 -2.99 -15.66 -0.71
CA TYR A 175 -1.78 -15.71 -1.53
C TYR A 175 -0.91 -16.95 -1.24
N VAL A 176 -0.62 -17.23 0.04
CA VAL A 176 0.19 -18.41 0.40
C VAL A 176 -0.59 -19.69 0.12
N GLY A 177 -1.90 -19.71 0.36
CA GLY A 177 -2.79 -20.81 -0.04
C GLY A 177 -2.68 -21.13 -1.52
N GLU A 178 -2.71 -20.13 -2.40
CA GLU A 178 -2.54 -20.29 -3.85
C GLU A 178 -1.15 -20.84 -4.23
N LYS A 179 -0.09 -20.47 -3.50
CA LYS A 179 1.25 -21.05 -3.74
C LYS A 179 1.34 -22.50 -3.28
N LEU A 180 0.56 -22.92 -2.28
CA LEU A 180 0.52 -24.29 -1.75
C LEU A 180 -0.51 -25.18 -2.45
N PHE A 181 -1.46 -24.56 -3.17
CA PHE A 181 -2.53 -25.21 -3.91
C PHE A 181 -2.09 -26.17 -5.03
N PRO A 182 -0.98 -25.98 -5.78
CA PRO A 182 -0.58 -26.95 -6.81
C PRO A 182 -0.58 -28.35 -6.21
N ALA A 183 -1.30 -29.28 -6.85
CA ALA A 183 -1.86 -30.53 -6.26
C ALA A 183 -0.86 -31.51 -5.62
N LYS A 184 0.41 -31.14 -5.47
CA LYS A 184 1.48 -31.93 -4.85
C LYS A 184 2.34 -31.18 -3.83
N MET A 185 2.01 -29.94 -3.46
CA MET A 185 2.79 -29.19 -2.46
C MET A 185 2.27 -29.41 -1.04
N ALA A 186 1.17 -28.76 -0.66
CA ALA A 186 0.55 -28.92 0.67
C ALA A 186 -0.95 -28.63 0.64
N PRO A 187 -1.77 -29.42 -0.08
CA PRO A 187 -3.18 -29.12 -0.33
C PRO A 187 -4.01 -28.95 0.95
N GLN A 188 -3.73 -29.74 1.99
CA GLN A 188 -4.43 -29.63 3.27
C GLN A 188 -4.15 -28.30 4.00
N VAL A 189 -2.93 -27.77 3.85
CA VAL A 189 -2.56 -26.46 4.41
C VAL A 189 -3.21 -25.35 3.59
N ALA A 190 -3.25 -25.49 2.26
CA ALA A 190 -3.93 -24.54 1.39
C ALA A 190 -5.43 -24.44 1.73
N ILE A 191 -6.12 -25.57 1.95
CA ILE A 191 -7.53 -25.59 2.40
C ILE A 191 -7.69 -24.81 3.71
N GLN A 192 -6.83 -25.05 4.71
CA GLN A 192 -6.90 -24.32 5.99
C GLN A 192 -6.69 -22.81 5.82
N MET A 193 -5.76 -22.41 4.97
CA MET A 193 -5.49 -20.99 4.69
C MET A 193 -6.64 -20.33 3.94
N PHE A 194 -7.19 -20.99 2.92
CA PHE A 194 -8.34 -20.47 2.19
C PHE A 194 -9.58 -20.37 3.07
N HIS A 195 -9.84 -21.36 3.94
CA HIS A 195 -10.92 -21.29 4.93
C HIS A 195 -10.77 -20.10 5.85
N CYS A 196 -9.59 -19.90 6.43
CA CYS A 196 -9.32 -18.77 7.32
C CYS A 196 -9.46 -17.40 6.62
N ALA A 197 -9.07 -17.31 5.34
CA ALA A 197 -9.23 -16.09 4.55
C ALA A 197 -10.70 -15.84 4.16
N ALA A 198 -11.43 -16.91 3.81
CA ALA A 198 -12.86 -16.85 3.45
C ALA A 198 -13.73 -16.36 4.62
N GLU A 199 -13.49 -16.85 5.84
CA GLU A 199 -14.16 -16.38 7.07
C GLU A 199 -13.97 -14.88 7.33
N GLN A 200 -12.89 -14.29 6.81
CA GLN A 200 -12.58 -12.87 6.93
C GLN A 200 -13.06 -12.04 5.73
N GLY A 201 -13.82 -12.65 4.82
CA GLY A 201 -14.43 -11.97 3.66
C GLY A 201 -13.54 -11.90 2.43
N GLU A 202 -12.51 -12.75 2.28
CA GLU A 202 -11.73 -12.83 1.05
C GLU A 202 -12.44 -13.76 0.04
N GLY A 203 -13.30 -13.18 -0.80
CA GLY A 203 -14.17 -13.94 -1.70
C GLY A 203 -13.44 -14.80 -2.74
N THR A 204 -12.25 -14.39 -3.19
CA THR A 204 -11.41 -15.20 -4.09
C THR A 204 -10.91 -16.47 -3.39
N ALA A 205 -10.54 -16.38 -2.11
CA ALA A 205 -10.15 -17.52 -1.29
C ALA A 205 -11.34 -18.46 -1.03
N ALA A 206 -12.52 -17.91 -0.76
CA ALA A 206 -13.75 -18.68 -0.57
C ALA A 206 -14.13 -19.49 -1.82
N LYS A 207 -14.02 -18.89 -3.01
CA LYS A 207 -14.19 -19.61 -4.28
C LYS A 207 -13.16 -20.72 -4.45
N SER A 208 -11.88 -20.41 -4.23
CA SER A 208 -10.79 -21.41 -4.35
C SER A 208 -11.00 -22.57 -3.39
N LEU A 209 -11.43 -22.29 -2.14
CA LEU A 209 -11.81 -23.29 -1.16
C LEU A 209 -12.96 -24.17 -1.66
N GLY A 210 -14.04 -23.56 -2.17
CA GLY A 210 -15.18 -24.29 -2.71
C GLY A 210 -14.78 -25.23 -3.84
N ILE A 211 -13.95 -24.76 -4.79
CA ILE A 211 -13.41 -25.59 -5.88
C ILE A 211 -12.59 -26.77 -5.34
N MET A 212 -11.71 -26.53 -4.36
CA MET A 212 -10.90 -27.59 -3.75
C MET A 212 -11.76 -28.65 -3.07
N LEU A 213 -12.76 -28.23 -2.30
CA LEU A 213 -13.66 -29.13 -1.59
C LEU A 213 -14.55 -29.92 -2.57
N THR A 214 -14.98 -29.33 -3.68
CA THR A 214 -15.68 -30.06 -4.75
C THR A 214 -14.79 -31.14 -5.38
N ILE A 215 -13.51 -30.84 -5.64
CA ILE A 215 -12.55 -31.83 -6.17
C ILE A 215 -12.34 -32.99 -5.19
N ASP A 216 -12.32 -32.69 -3.89
CA ASP A 216 -12.22 -33.68 -2.81
C ASP A 216 -13.58 -34.36 -2.48
N GLU A 217 -14.61 -34.12 -3.29
CA GLU A 217 -15.98 -34.66 -3.14
C GLU A 217 -16.67 -34.29 -1.81
N LYS A 218 -16.18 -33.24 -1.14
CA LYS A 218 -16.73 -32.65 0.09
C LYS A 218 -17.79 -31.60 -0.24
N TYR A 219 -18.84 -32.02 -0.92
CA TYR A 219 -19.78 -31.08 -1.54
C TYR A 219 -20.51 -30.15 -0.56
N GLN A 220 -20.84 -30.63 0.64
CA GLN A 220 -21.51 -29.79 1.65
C GLN A 220 -20.60 -28.65 2.14
N GLU A 221 -19.34 -28.97 2.46
CA GLU A 221 -18.34 -27.96 2.83
C GLU A 221 -18.07 -27.00 1.65
N ALA A 222 -18.11 -27.49 0.40
CA ALA A 222 -17.95 -26.66 -0.78
C ALA A 222 -19.08 -25.63 -0.94
N VAL A 223 -20.33 -26.03 -0.69
CA VAL A 223 -21.50 -25.13 -0.72
C VAL A 223 -21.37 -24.03 0.35
N GLU A 224 -20.91 -24.37 1.55
CA GLU A 224 -20.64 -23.41 2.62
C GLU A 224 -19.51 -22.43 2.24
N ALA A 225 -18.43 -22.93 1.64
CA ALA A 225 -17.33 -22.10 1.15
C ALA A 225 -17.79 -21.13 0.03
N PHE A 226 -18.59 -21.60 -0.93
CA PHE A 226 -19.15 -20.71 -1.95
C PHE A 226 -20.12 -19.69 -1.35
N GLN A 227 -20.87 -20.05 -0.30
CA GLN A 227 -21.76 -19.10 0.38
C GLN A 227 -20.97 -17.94 1.00
N LEU A 228 -19.84 -18.22 1.67
CA LEU A 228 -18.90 -17.20 2.14
C LEU A 228 -18.37 -16.34 0.98
N GLY A 229 -18.14 -16.95 -0.18
CA GLY A 229 -17.74 -16.25 -1.41
C GLY A 229 -18.79 -15.25 -1.89
N VAL A 230 -20.07 -15.64 -1.89
CA VAL A 230 -21.18 -14.73 -2.23
C VAL A 230 -21.32 -13.61 -1.20
N GLU A 231 -21.20 -13.93 0.09
CA GLU A 231 -21.20 -12.94 1.18
C GLU A 231 -20.11 -11.87 0.97
N ALA A 232 -18.92 -12.32 0.58
CA ALA A 232 -17.77 -11.48 0.24
C ALA A 232 -17.88 -10.80 -1.15
N GLY A 233 -18.93 -11.10 -1.92
CA GLY A 233 -19.20 -10.50 -3.23
C GLY A 233 -18.48 -11.10 -4.42
N ASP A 234 -17.96 -12.33 -4.33
CA ASP A 234 -17.39 -13.07 -5.45
C ASP A 234 -18.51 -13.67 -6.33
N SER A 235 -18.69 -13.10 -7.52
CA SER A 235 -19.72 -13.55 -8.48
C SER A 235 -19.47 -14.96 -9.01
N GLY A 236 -18.22 -15.44 -8.99
CA GLY A 236 -17.90 -16.81 -9.39
C GLY A 236 -18.51 -17.83 -8.43
N SER A 237 -18.45 -17.56 -7.13
CA SER A 237 -19.08 -18.37 -6.09
C SER A 237 -20.60 -18.41 -6.25
N ALA A 238 -21.22 -17.28 -6.61
CA ALA A 238 -22.64 -17.23 -6.93
C ALA A 238 -22.96 -18.15 -8.12
N SER A 239 -22.13 -18.14 -9.17
CA SER A 239 -22.32 -19.01 -10.34
C SER A 239 -22.16 -20.50 -10.02
N PHE A 240 -21.21 -20.88 -9.14
CA PHE A 240 -21.10 -22.27 -8.67
C PHE A 240 -22.35 -22.73 -7.93
N LEU A 241 -22.91 -21.88 -7.06
CA LEU A 241 -24.14 -22.21 -6.32
C LEU A 241 -25.37 -22.24 -7.23
N GLU A 242 -25.50 -21.28 -8.14
CA GLU A 242 -26.53 -21.26 -9.18
C GLU A 242 -26.57 -22.60 -9.94
N HIS A 243 -25.44 -22.99 -10.53
CA HIS A 243 -25.37 -24.21 -11.33
C HIS A 243 -25.52 -25.45 -10.46
N GLY A 244 -24.95 -25.48 -9.24
CA GLY A 244 -25.10 -26.60 -8.32
C GLY A 244 -26.55 -26.85 -7.91
N PHE A 245 -27.32 -25.79 -7.63
CA PHE A 245 -28.75 -25.89 -7.31
C PHE A 245 -29.65 -26.07 -8.53
N ALA A 246 -29.18 -25.80 -9.75
CA ALA A 246 -29.87 -26.19 -10.98
C ALA A 246 -29.99 -27.71 -11.14
N GLY A 247 -29.18 -28.47 -10.37
CA GLY A 247 -29.19 -29.93 -10.31
C GLY A 247 -28.52 -30.57 -11.52
N PRO A 248 -27.22 -30.34 -11.74
CA PRO A 248 -26.49 -30.90 -12.87
C PRO A 248 -26.28 -32.41 -12.65
N GLU A 249 -26.07 -33.13 -13.75
CA GLU A 249 -25.76 -34.55 -13.68
C GLU A 249 -24.40 -34.78 -12.99
N PRO A 250 -24.18 -35.91 -12.28
CA PRO A 250 -22.89 -36.20 -11.64
C PRO A 250 -21.68 -36.25 -12.59
N THR A 251 -21.92 -36.34 -13.89
CA THR A 251 -20.88 -36.27 -14.93
C THR A 251 -20.34 -34.85 -15.12
N ASP A 252 -21.09 -33.82 -14.74
CA ASP A 252 -20.64 -32.43 -14.68
C ASP A 252 -19.81 -32.21 -13.41
N ARG A 253 -18.55 -32.65 -13.46
CA ARG A 253 -17.63 -32.54 -12.33
C ARG A 253 -17.33 -31.10 -11.89
N LEU A 254 -17.64 -30.10 -12.72
CA LEU A 254 -17.36 -28.71 -12.39
C LEU A 254 -18.44 -28.15 -11.46
N TYR A 255 -19.72 -28.41 -11.77
CA TYR A 255 -20.85 -27.83 -11.05
C TYR A 255 -21.60 -28.80 -10.15
N TYR A 256 -21.30 -30.10 -10.20
CA TYR A 256 -21.94 -31.07 -9.32
C TYR A 256 -21.57 -30.86 -7.85
N LEU A 257 -22.55 -30.46 -7.04
CA LEU A 257 -22.43 -30.21 -5.59
C LEU A 257 -23.30 -31.16 -4.74
N ALA A 258 -23.75 -32.27 -5.32
CA ALA A 258 -24.64 -33.25 -4.67
C ALA A 258 -25.89 -32.62 -3.98
N GLN A 259 -26.36 -31.49 -4.48
CA GLN A 259 -27.54 -30.80 -3.96
C GLN A 259 -28.81 -31.31 -4.63
N GLN A 260 -29.94 -31.23 -3.92
CA GLN A 260 -31.24 -31.40 -4.55
C GLN A 260 -31.51 -30.22 -5.48
N LYS A 261 -32.10 -30.50 -6.64
CA LYS A 261 -32.50 -29.48 -7.60
C LYS A 261 -33.48 -28.49 -6.94
N ASP A 262 -33.09 -27.23 -6.88
CA ASP A 262 -33.84 -26.12 -6.30
C ASP A 262 -33.80 -24.92 -7.28
N PRO A 263 -34.75 -24.86 -8.24
CA PRO A 263 -34.73 -23.84 -9.29
C PRO A 263 -34.88 -22.41 -8.77
N GLU A 264 -35.63 -22.20 -7.67
CA GLU A 264 -35.80 -20.85 -7.10
C GLU A 264 -34.51 -20.40 -6.41
N ARG A 265 -33.83 -21.28 -5.68
CA ARG A 265 -32.51 -20.98 -5.11
C ARG A 265 -31.47 -20.69 -6.18
N ALA A 266 -31.43 -21.49 -7.24
CA ALA A 266 -30.55 -21.26 -8.39
C ALA A 266 -30.81 -19.86 -9.00
N ARG A 267 -32.08 -19.52 -9.25
CA ARG A 267 -32.50 -18.22 -9.76
C ARG A 267 -32.12 -17.04 -8.85
N ARG A 268 -32.17 -17.21 -7.51
CA ARG A 268 -31.70 -16.16 -6.59
C ARG A 268 -30.19 -15.95 -6.70
N TYR A 269 -29.40 -17.02 -6.75
CA TYR A 269 -27.95 -16.91 -6.95
C TYR A 269 -27.59 -16.30 -8.30
N GLU A 270 -28.32 -16.61 -9.38
CA GLU A 270 -28.18 -15.95 -10.68
C GLU A 270 -28.38 -14.43 -10.54
N GLN A 271 -29.50 -13.99 -9.96
CA GLN A 271 -29.81 -12.56 -9.78
C GLN A 271 -28.77 -11.84 -8.92
N ILE A 272 -28.28 -12.48 -7.86
CA ILE A 272 -27.23 -11.93 -7.00
C ILE A 272 -25.92 -11.85 -7.77
N GLY A 273 -25.55 -12.94 -8.45
CA GLY A 273 -24.35 -13.05 -9.28
C GLY A 273 -24.29 -11.98 -10.37
N ASP A 274 -25.40 -11.68 -11.03
CA ASP A 274 -25.53 -10.62 -12.02
C ASP A 274 -25.21 -9.24 -11.44
N VAL A 275 -25.73 -8.93 -10.25
CA VAL A 275 -25.42 -7.66 -9.56
C VAL A 275 -23.93 -7.62 -9.20
N LEU A 276 -23.40 -8.71 -8.62
CA LEU A 276 -21.98 -8.79 -8.25
C LEU A 276 -21.06 -8.62 -9.46
N ALA A 277 -21.37 -9.27 -10.59
CA ALA A 277 -20.61 -9.16 -11.82
C ALA A 277 -20.67 -7.76 -12.42
N LYS A 278 -21.88 -7.19 -12.54
CA LYS A 278 -22.13 -5.83 -13.08
C LYS A 278 -21.38 -4.75 -12.30
N TYR A 279 -21.29 -4.91 -10.98
CA TYR A 279 -20.66 -3.95 -10.08
C TYR A 279 -19.29 -4.40 -9.56
N SER A 280 -18.67 -5.43 -10.12
CA SER A 280 -17.37 -5.98 -9.69
C SER A 280 -16.27 -4.94 -9.47
N TRP A 281 -16.19 -3.94 -10.35
CA TRP A 281 -15.26 -2.79 -10.25
C TRP A 281 -15.44 -1.94 -8.98
N ALA A 282 -16.58 -2.08 -8.31
CA ALA A 282 -16.95 -1.37 -7.11
C ALA A 282 -16.90 -2.22 -5.83
N HIS A 283 -16.52 -3.50 -5.95
CA HIS A 283 -16.32 -4.43 -4.85
C HIS A 283 -17.58 -4.55 -3.95
N PRO A 284 -18.71 -5.03 -4.49
CA PRO A 284 -19.91 -5.29 -3.71
C PRO A 284 -19.72 -6.38 -2.66
N THR A 285 -20.56 -6.37 -1.63
CA THR A 285 -20.64 -7.41 -0.59
C THR A 285 -22.11 -7.72 -0.31
N VAL A 286 -22.40 -8.92 0.18
CA VAL A 286 -23.77 -9.38 0.49
C VAL A 286 -23.82 -9.98 1.90
N PRO A 287 -23.57 -9.20 2.96
CA PRO A 287 -23.56 -9.71 4.34
C PRO A 287 -24.91 -10.34 4.75
N GLU A 288 -26.00 -9.95 4.11
CA GLU A 288 -27.34 -10.51 4.30
C GLU A 288 -27.62 -11.79 3.49
N ILE A 289 -26.62 -12.43 2.85
CA ILE A 289 -26.87 -13.57 1.95
C ILE A 289 -27.64 -14.71 2.62
N ASN A 290 -27.39 -14.97 3.91
CA ASN A 290 -28.10 -16.01 4.66
C ASN A 290 -29.55 -15.61 5.03
N ASP A 291 -29.89 -14.31 4.99
CA ASP A 291 -31.26 -13.82 5.12
C ASP A 291 -32.02 -13.92 3.78
N ILE A 292 -31.31 -14.03 2.65
CA ILE A 292 -31.89 -14.10 1.30
C ILE A 292 -31.97 -15.55 0.79
N VAL A 293 -30.88 -16.30 0.95
CA VAL A 293 -30.68 -17.66 0.44
C VAL A 293 -30.02 -18.54 1.52
N PRO A 294 -30.68 -18.82 2.67
CA PRO A 294 -30.12 -19.69 3.70
C PRO A 294 -29.90 -21.10 3.15
N LEU A 295 -28.73 -21.70 3.38
CA LEU A 295 -28.39 -23.03 2.84
C LEU A 295 -29.39 -24.13 3.26
N PRO A 296 -29.59 -25.20 2.46
CA PRO A 296 -30.45 -26.31 2.84
C PRO A 296 -29.99 -26.94 4.16
N PRO A 297 -30.91 -27.48 4.99
CA PRO A 297 -32.32 -27.75 4.69
C PRO A 297 -33.27 -26.56 4.94
N ALA A 298 -32.77 -25.36 5.25
CA ALA A 298 -33.61 -24.21 5.54
C ALA A 298 -34.46 -23.80 4.30
N PRO A 299 -35.77 -23.53 4.46
CA PRO A 299 -36.61 -23.05 3.37
C PRO A 299 -36.24 -21.61 3.00
N LEU A 300 -36.48 -21.23 1.74
CA LEU A 300 -36.22 -19.87 1.28
C LEU A 300 -37.22 -18.87 1.88
N PRO A 301 -36.74 -17.77 2.50
CA PRO A 301 -37.61 -16.71 2.99
C PRO A 301 -38.18 -15.87 1.83
N ALA A 302 -39.16 -15.02 2.14
CA ALA A 302 -39.60 -14.00 1.19
C ALA A 302 -38.46 -13.02 0.90
N TRP A 303 -38.25 -12.70 -0.38
CA TRP A 303 -37.23 -11.75 -0.82
C TRP A 303 -37.80 -10.89 -1.94
N ASP A 304 -37.53 -9.59 -1.88
CA ASP A 304 -38.03 -8.58 -2.80
C ASP A 304 -37.13 -8.37 -4.04
N GLY A 305 -36.06 -9.17 -4.18
CA GLY A 305 -35.11 -9.08 -5.28
C GLY A 305 -34.05 -8.00 -5.12
N LYS A 306 -33.93 -7.37 -3.94
CA LYS A 306 -32.98 -6.28 -3.69
C LYS A 306 -31.85 -6.69 -2.76
N LEU A 307 -30.71 -6.01 -2.93
CA LEU A 307 -29.53 -6.13 -2.08
C LEU A 307 -29.30 -4.82 -1.34
N LYS A 308 -29.02 -4.89 -0.03
CA LYS A 308 -28.77 -3.71 0.81
C LYS A 308 -27.63 -2.88 0.24
N TRP A 309 -26.56 -3.55 -0.22
CA TRP A 309 -25.43 -2.88 -0.84
C TRP A 309 -25.81 -2.05 -2.08
N LEU A 310 -26.72 -2.56 -2.92
CA LEU A 310 -27.15 -1.85 -4.12
C LEU A 310 -28.02 -0.64 -3.75
N GLU A 311 -28.93 -0.78 -2.79
CA GLU A 311 -29.75 0.31 -2.29
C GLU A 311 -28.89 1.44 -1.67
N GLU A 312 -27.94 1.09 -0.80
CA GLU A 312 -26.99 2.04 -0.21
C GLU A 312 -26.11 2.71 -1.28
N ARG A 313 -25.71 1.94 -2.30
CA ARG A 313 -24.92 2.45 -3.40
C ARG A 313 -25.68 3.53 -4.15
N GLU A 314 -26.93 3.25 -4.52
CA GLU A 314 -27.81 4.14 -5.28
C GLU A 314 -28.24 5.36 -4.48
N ALA A 315 -28.56 5.17 -3.19
CA ALA A 315 -28.90 6.27 -2.28
C ALA A 315 -27.75 7.28 -2.13
N ASN A 316 -26.49 6.79 -2.13
CA ASN A 316 -25.27 7.58 -2.15
C ASN A 316 -25.22 8.74 -1.14
N VAL A 317 -25.83 8.55 0.04
CA VAL A 317 -25.95 9.58 1.07
C VAL A 317 -24.56 10.01 1.55
N PRO A 318 -24.24 11.31 1.51
CA PRO A 318 -22.94 11.79 1.96
C PRO A 318 -22.80 11.68 3.49
N PRO A 319 -21.70 11.13 4.01
CA PRO A 319 -21.41 11.18 5.44
C PRO A 319 -21.04 12.62 5.87
N PRO A 320 -20.99 12.90 7.18
CA PRO A 320 -20.57 14.21 7.69
C PRO A 320 -19.21 14.63 7.12
N LYS A 321 -19.15 15.85 6.55
CA LYS A 321 -17.90 16.42 6.04
C LYS A 321 -17.00 16.82 7.23
N PRO A 322 -15.71 16.42 7.25
CA PRO A 322 -14.78 16.85 8.29
C PRO A 322 -14.60 18.36 8.29
N SER A 323 -14.67 18.97 9.48
CA SER A 323 -14.47 20.41 9.64
C SER A 323 -13.00 20.80 9.42
N THR A 324 -12.76 22.04 9.01
CA THR A 324 -11.40 22.58 8.89
C THR A 324 -10.66 22.59 10.23
N ALA A 325 -11.38 22.82 11.33
CA ALA A 325 -10.84 22.76 12.68
C ALA A 325 -10.37 21.35 13.05
N LEU A 326 -11.19 20.32 12.80
CA LEU A 326 -10.85 18.92 13.06
C LEU A 326 -9.60 18.49 12.28
N ILE A 327 -9.55 18.83 10.99
CA ILE A 327 -8.39 18.55 10.14
C ILE A 327 -7.14 19.23 10.68
N ALA A 328 -7.24 20.50 11.08
CA ALA A 328 -6.11 21.26 11.62
C ALA A 328 -5.60 20.69 12.95
N GLU A 329 -6.51 20.25 13.83
CA GLU A 329 -6.18 19.62 15.10
C GLU A 329 -5.42 18.30 14.91
N LEU A 330 -5.98 17.38 14.12
CA LEU A 330 -5.38 16.08 13.82
C LEU A 330 -4.04 16.22 13.08
N ALA A 331 -3.94 17.17 12.15
CA ALA A 331 -2.70 17.46 11.45
C ALA A 331 -1.64 18.00 12.41
N LYS A 332 -1.99 18.97 13.28
CA LYS A 332 -1.08 19.55 14.26
C LYS A 332 -0.57 18.51 15.25
N ALA A 333 -1.42 17.61 15.73
CA ALA A 333 -1.06 16.53 16.66
C ALA A 333 0.06 15.61 16.11
N LYS A 334 0.20 15.52 14.78
CA LYS A 334 1.20 14.71 14.08
C LYS A 334 2.20 15.55 13.28
N GLN A 335 2.24 16.85 13.50
CA GLN A 335 3.12 17.81 12.79
C GLN A 335 2.99 17.70 11.25
N LEU A 336 1.76 17.63 10.76
CA LEU A 336 1.43 17.53 9.33
C LEU A 336 0.95 18.88 8.78
N ASN A 337 1.11 19.08 7.48
CA ASN A 337 0.46 20.15 6.75
C ASN A 337 -1.04 19.81 6.61
N PRO A 338 -1.99 20.60 7.13
CA PRO A 338 -3.43 20.33 7.00
C PRO A 338 -3.94 20.37 5.54
N ALA A 339 -3.22 21.04 4.63
CA ALA A 339 -3.57 21.15 3.22
C ALA A 339 -3.23 19.90 2.40
N THR A 340 -2.26 19.09 2.83
CA THR A 340 -1.81 17.89 2.06
C THR A 340 -1.71 16.62 2.90
N GLY A 341 -1.79 16.75 4.23
CA GLY A 341 -1.55 15.69 5.20
C GLY A 341 -0.09 15.27 5.31
N ARG A 342 0.83 15.87 4.53
CA ARG A 342 2.24 15.49 4.51
C ARG A 342 2.96 16.01 5.77
N PRO A 343 4.00 15.31 6.28
CA PRO A 343 4.81 15.82 7.38
C PRO A 343 5.38 17.22 7.09
N LEU A 344 5.39 18.08 8.10
CA LEU A 344 6.08 19.37 8.06
C LEU A 344 7.59 19.18 8.29
N PRO A 345 8.47 20.12 7.87
CA PRO A 345 9.91 20.03 8.14
C PRO A 345 10.31 19.87 9.61
N THR A 346 9.43 20.21 10.55
CA THR A 346 9.65 20.01 11.99
C THR A 346 9.35 18.57 12.44
N SER A 347 8.59 17.83 11.65
CA SER A 347 8.19 16.46 11.95
C SER A 347 9.39 15.51 11.89
N PRO A 348 9.52 14.55 12.81
CA PRO A 348 10.54 13.50 12.71
C PRO A 348 10.35 12.63 11.47
N ASP A 349 9.14 12.60 10.91
CA ASP A 349 8.77 11.81 9.72
C ASP A 349 8.99 12.57 8.40
N PHE A 350 9.61 13.76 8.45
CA PHE A 350 9.91 14.54 7.25
C PHE A 350 11.12 13.97 6.51
N ASP A 351 10.85 13.39 5.34
CA ASP A 351 11.88 12.86 4.45
C ASP A 351 12.32 13.91 3.42
N LYS A 352 13.53 14.43 3.61
CA LYS A 352 14.14 15.48 2.77
C LYS A 352 14.49 14.99 1.36
N ASP A 353 14.63 13.69 1.19
CA ASP A 353 15.09 13.06 -0.04
C ASP A 353 13.91 12.41 -0.81
N SER A 354 12.68 12.61 -0.32
CA SER A 354 11.43 12.10 -0.89
C SER A 354 11.00 12.74 -2.21
N VAL A 355 11.67 13.81 -2.63
CA VAL A 355 11.35 14.60 -3.82
C VAL A 355 12.43 14.50 -4.87
N ALA A 356 12.05 14.63 -6.14
CA ALA A 356 13.01 14.74 -7.23
C ALA A 356 13.95 15.93 -6.97
N LEU A 357 15.25 15.74 -7.26
CA LEU A 357 16.27 16.77 -7.10
C LEU A 357 15.96 17.95 -8.04
N LEU A 358 15.28 18.96 -7.49
CA LEU A 358 14.97 20.22 -8.13
C LEU A 358 15.89 21.28 -7.52
N LEU A 359 16.72 21.89 -8.35
CA LEU A 359 17.61 22.97 -7.97
C LEU A 359 17.14 24.30 -8.56
N CYS A 360 17.29 25.38 -7.80
CA CYS A 360 16.97 26.73 -8.25
C CYS A 360 17.97 27.72 -7.62
N ARG A 361 18.43 28.73 -8.37
CA ARG A 361 19.42 29.69 -7.89
C ARG A 361 18.75 30.92 -7.26
N SER A 362 19.39 31.53 -6.27
CA SER A 362 18.98 32.85 -5.77
C SER A 362 18.81 33.86 -6.93
N GLY A 363 17.71 34.61 -6.91
CA GLY A 363 17.32 35.57 -7.95
C GLY A 363 16.42 34.98 -9.04
N GLU A 364 16.29 33.65 -9.14
CA GLU A 364 15.35 32.99 -10.04
C GLU A 364 13.97 32.81 -9.37
N PRO A 365 12.87 32.79 -10.15
CA PRO A 365 11.56 32.42 -9.62
C PRO A 365 11.51 30.94 -9.22
N CYS A 366 10.90 30.65 -8.08
CA CYS A 366 10.72 29.31 -7.57
C CYS A 366 9.92 28.46 -8.57
N PRO A 367 10.45 27.33 -9.04
CA PRO A 367 9.82 26.56 -10.11
C PRO A 367 8.61 25.74 -9.63
N LYS A 368 8.46 25.53 -8.31
CA LYS A 368 7.37 24.74 -7.73
C LYS A 368 7.18 25.08 -6.25
N SER A 369 5.92 25.25 -5.86
CA SER A 369 5.57 25.44 -4.45
C SER A 369 6.03 24.26 -3.59
N GLY A 370 6.70 24.55 -2.47
CA GLY A 370 7.22 23.48 -1.62
C GLY A 370 8.18 23.98 -0.54
N TYR A 371 8.78 23.04 0.16
CA TYR A 371 9.81 23.26 1.16
C TYR A 371 11.19 23.16 0.50
N TRP A 372 11.98 24.21 0.61
CA TRP A 372 13.29 24.31 0.01
C TRP A 372 14.36 24.53 1.08
N GLN A 373 15.56 24.02 0.81
CA GLN A 373 16.73 24.16 1.66
C GLN A 373 17.92 24.60 0.80
N PRO A 374 18.85 25.40 1.31
CA PRO A 374 20.13 25.65 0.63
C PRO A 374 20.87 24.33 0.37
N ALA A 375 21.34 24.14 -0.86
CA ALA A 375 21.97 22.90 -1.34
C ALA A 375 23.50 22.98 -1.37
N TRP A 376 24.05 24.17 -1.64
CA TRP A 376 25.48 24.41 -1.80
C TRP A 376 25.94 25.59 -0.96
N ILE A 377 27.03 25.38 -0.24
CA ILE A 377 27.77 26.42 0.49
C ILE A 377 28.58 27.21 -0.56
N PRO A 378 28.57 28.55 -0.56
CA PRO A 378 29.54 29.33 -1.33
C PRO A 378 30.96 28.84 -0.99
N HIS A 379 31.91 28.92 -1.92
CA HIS A 379 33.29 28.44 -1.72
C HIS A 379 34.00 29.02 -0.46
N GLU A 380 33.41 30.03 0.20
CA GLU A 380 33.81 30.61 1.48
C GLU A 380 32.59 30.89 2.37
N GLY A 381 32.64 30.48 3.65
CA GLY A 381 31.69 30.88 4.71
C GLY A 381 30.68 29.81 5.14
N VAL A 382 29.97 30.08 6.24
CA VAL A 382 28.88 29.24 6.78
C VAL A 382 27.56 30.00 6.67
N GLY A 383 26.58 29.44 5.95
CA GLY A 383 25.22 29.98 5.81
C GLY A 383 24.21 29.21 6.66
N ASP A 384 23.00 29.77 6.82
CA ASP A 384 21.91 29.02 7.45
C ASP A 384 21.49 27.85 6.55
N ASN A 385 21.10 26.73 7.17
CA ASN A 385 20.60 25.56 6.44
C ASN A 385 19.10 25.34 6.71
N THR A 386 18.36 26.43 6.92
CA THR A 386 16.95 26.39 7.32
C THR A 386 16.06 25.97 6.15
N ILE A 387 15.07 25.13 6.45
CA ILE A 387 14.05 24.76 5.47
C ILE A 387 12.99 25.85 5.47
N ARG A 388 12.66 26.35 4.29
CA ARG A 388 11.70 27.45 4.09
C ARG A 388 10.67 27.05 3.06
N TYR A 389 9.43 27.48 3.26
CA TYR A 389 8.38 27.32 2.26
C TYR A 389 8.45 28.45 1.24
N PHE A 390 8.36 28.12 -0.04
CA PHE A 390 8.25 29.07 -1.14
C PHE A 390 7.05 28.71 -2.02
N ARG A 391 6.39 29.73 -2.55
CA ARG A 391 5.35 29.55 -3.58
C ARG A 391 5.96 29.58 -4.97
N GLU A 392 5.36 28.85 -5.89
CA GLU A 392 5.74 28.91 -7.31
C GLU A 392 5.70 30.36 -7.81
N GLY A 393 6.76 30.79 -8.50
CA GLY A 393 6.96 32.16 -8.97
C GLY A 393 7.62 33.11 -7.97
N GLU A 394 7.74 32.74 -6.68
CA GLU A 394 8.42 33.57 -5.67
C GLU A 394 9.93 33.64 -5.94
N ILE A 395 10.54 34.83 -5.88
CA ILE A 395 11.97 34.98 -6.16
C ILE A 395 12.79 34.37 -5.03
N MET A 396 13.65 33.41 -5.37
CA MET A 396 14.50 32.71 -4.41
C MET A 396 15.52 33.68 -3.79
N PRO A 397 15.60 33.79 -2.45
CA PRO A 397 16.43 34.80 -1.81
C PRO A 397 17.91 34.43 -1.85
N THR A 398 18.78 35.44 -1.68
CA THR A 398 20.18 35.24 -1.29
C THR A 398 20.28 34.78 0.16
N GLN A 399 21.46 34.30 0.56
CA GLN A 399 21.74 33.99 1.95
C GLN A 399 22.84 34.86 2.51
N THR A 400 22.63 35.27 3.76
CA THR A 400 23.68 35.80 4.61
C THR A 400 24.64 34.68 4.98
N VAL A 401 25.93 34.84 4.65
CA VAL A 401 27.01 33.91 5.04
C VAL A 401 28.03 34.60 5.93
N ASP A 402 28.45 33.89 6.97
CA ASP A 402 29.53 34.33 7.86
C ASP A 402 30.86 33.76 7.36
N ILE A 403 31.78 34.64 6.97
CA ILE A 403 33.10 34.32 6.40
C ILE A 403 34.19 34.72 7.40
N ILE A 404 35.04 33.76 7.78
CA ILE A 404 36.23 34.01 8.59
C ILE A 404 37.42 34.15 7.64
N ARG A 405 38.00 35.35 7.57
CA ARG A 405 39.24 35.57 6.81
C ARG A 405 40.44 35.56 7.74
N PRO A 406 41.34 34.56 7.63
CA PRO A 406 42.53 34.49 8.46
C PRO A 406 43.46 35.66 8.16
N ARG A 407 44.09 36.22 9.20
CA ARG A 407 45.07 37.31 9.04
C ARG A 407 46.41 36.95 9.68
N PRO A 408 47.55 37.47 9.15
CA PRO A 408 48.86 37.19 9.72
C PRO A 408 48.97 37.69 11.17
N TRP A 409 49.61 36.90 12.03
CA TRP A 409 49.92 37.31 13.41
C TRP A 409 50.69 38.64 13.43
N PRO A 410 50.35 39.60 14.33
CA PRO A 410 49.45 39.50 15.48
C PRO A 410 47.99 39.91 15.23
N LEU A 411 47.54 40.00 13.98
CA LEU A 411 46.17 40.41 13.67
C LEU A 411 45.18 39.26 13.92
N ARG A 412 44.09 39.53 14.65
CA ARG A 412 42.98 38.58 14.80
C ARG A 412 42.28 38.34 13.47
N ASP A 413 41.70 37.17 13.26
CA ASP A 413 40.88 36.89 12.08
C ASP A 413 39.74 37.90 11.91
N LYS A 414 39.38 38.16 10.65
CA LYS A 414 38.31 39.08 10.32
C LYS A 414 37.02 38.29 10.09
N TRP A 415 35.99 38.61 10.85
CA TRP A 415 34.64 38.13 10.63
C TRP A 415 33.91 39.05 9.67
N LEU A 416 33.41 38.49 8.57
CA LEU A 416 32.64 39.19 7.54
C LEU A 416 31.27 38.54 7.44
N ARG A 417 30.24 39.37 7.29
CA ARG A 417 28.87 38.93 7.03
C ARG A 417 28.45 39.49 5.67
N GLU A 418 28.24 38.61 4.69
CA GLU A 418 27.97 38.99 3.30
C GLU A 418 26.72 38.28 2.77
N GLU A 419 25.93 38.96 1.93
CA GLU A 419 24.86 38.34 1.15
C GLU A 419 25.47 37.66 -0.08
N LYS A 420 25.23 36.35 -0.24
CA LYS A 420 25.69 35.57 -1.38
C LYS A 420 24.53 34.84 -2.06
N PRO A 421 24.56 34.71 -3.41
CA PRO A 421 23.66 33.82 -4.10
C PRO A 421 24.02 32.36 -3.77
N VAL A 422 22.99 31.55 -3.51
CA VAL A 422 23.13 30.11 -3.26
C VAL A 422 22.27 29.32 -4.23
N HIS A 423 22.50 28.01 -4.29
CA HIS A 423 21.56 27.09 -4.90
C HIS A 423 20.63 26.56 -3.81
N TRP A 424 19.35 26.57 -4.08
CA TRP A 424 18.30 25.97 -3.29
C TRP A 424 17.94 24.61 -3.89
N ARG A 425 17.67 23.63 -3.03
CA ARG A 425 17.09 22.34 -3.41
C ARG A 425 15.71 22.18 -2.80
N LEU A 426 14.77 21.63 -3.56
CA LEU A 426 13.50 21.19 -3.02
C LEU A 426 13.75 20.00 -2.10
N VAL A 427 13.17 20.02 -0.90
CA VAL A 427 13.28 18.96 0.11
C VAL A 427 11.91 18.42 0.55
N GLY A 428 10.82 18.99 0.06
CA GLY A 428 9.47 18.46 0.33
C GLY A 428 8.40 19.20 -0.44
N GLU A 429 7.34 18.49 -0.82
CA GLU A 429 6.14 19.10 -1.38
C GLU A 429 5.28 19.71 -0.27
N ALA A 430 4.63 20.83 -0.56
CA ALA A 430 3.73 21.49 0.38
C ALA A 430 2.28 21.07 0.19
#